data_AF-A0A7S3ZWV1-F1
#
_entry.id   AF-A0A7S3ZWV1-F1
#
_cell.length_a   1.000
_cell.length_b   1.000
_cell.length_c   1.000
_cell.angle_alpha   90.00
_cell.angle_beta   90.00
_cell.angle_gamma   90.00
#
_symmetry.space_group_name_H-M   'P 1'
#
loop_
_entity.id
_entity.type
_entity.pdbx_description
1 polymer ?
#
loop_
_entity_poly.entity_id
_entity_poly.type
_entity_poly.pdbx_seq_one_letter_code
_entity_poly.pdbx_strand_id
1 'polypeptide(L)'
;TKEGLVRGCACRGTSGVAHVSCLAEQAKILVAEAEENNLGDKAFDERFQRWHTCSLCEQQYHGVVFCALGWACWKTYVGRPEMDNARCFAINVLGDGLFVANHCEDALTVREAELSMERRRGASEEHILAVQGNLAATYQKLRRFEETSQMLRDVYSGHLRLHGEENIQTISNANNYAVSLNGLQRFEEAKALLRKMIPVARRVL
;
A
#
# COMPACT_ATOMS: atom_id res chain seq x y z
N THR A 1 -6.24 13.80 21.96
CA THR A 1 -4.88 14.34 22.06
C THR A 1 -4.78 15.47 21.05
N LYS A 2 -4.32 16.67 21.44
CA LYS A 2 -4.17 17.79 20.49
C LYS A 2 -3.07 17.41 19.51
N GLU A 3 -3.46 16.89 18.34
CA GLU A 3 -2.55 16.46 17.30
C GLU A 3 -1.77 17.69 16.81
N GLY A 4 -0.45 17.64 16.99
CA GLY A 4 0.43 18.77 16.76
C GLY A 4 0.40 19.25 15.31
N LEU A 5 0.87 20.48 15.12
CA LEU A 5 1.18 21.04 13.81
C LEU A 5 2.25 20.17 13.14
N VAL A 6 1.94 19.65 11.95
CA VAL A 6 2.89 18.91 11.13
C VAL A 6 3.22 19.69 9.87
N ARG A 7 4.48 19.63 9.44
CA ARG A 7 4.88 20.11 8.13
C ARG A 7 4.36 19.11 7.09
N GLY A 8 3.34 19.51 6.35
CA GLY A 8 2.74 18.75 5.27
C GLY A 8 3.59 18.80 4.00
N CYS A 9 2.98 19.11 2.87
CA CYS A 9 3.69 19.18 1.58
C CYS A 9 4.21 20.58 1.26
N ALA A 10 5.38 20.66 0.64
CA ALA A 10 6.00 21.92 0.21
C ALA A 10 5.14 22.73 -0.79
N CYS A 11 4.23 22.09 -1.52
CA CYS A 11 3.31 22.75 -2.46
C CYS A 11 2.36 23.77 -1.79
N ARG A 12 2.25 23.74 -0.46
CA ARG A 12 1.50 24.70 0.34
C ARG A 12 2.32 25.93 0.76
N GLY A 13 3.57 26.05 0.32
CA GLY A 13 4.43 27.20 0.59
C GLY A 13 4.61 27.45 2.10
N THR A 14 4.48 28.71 2.53
CA THR A 14 4.54 29.11 3.94
C THR A 14 3.33 28.63 4.76
N SER A 15 2.24 28.23 4.10
CA SER A 15 1.07 27.57 4.69
C SER A 15 1.24 26.04 4.76
N GLY A 16 2.46 25.53 4.57
CA GLY A 16 2.78 24.10 4.56
C GLY A 16 2.69 23.38 5.89
N VAL A 17 2.10 24.00 6.92
CA VAL A 17 1.87 23.40 8.22
C VAL A 17 0.36 23.23 8.41
N ALA A 18 -0.06 22.03 8.83
CA ALA A 18 -1.46 21.74 9.10
C ALA A 18 -1.57 20.94 10.41
N HIS A 19 -2.71 21.05 11.09
CA HIS A 19 -3.07 20.08 12.10
C HIS A 19 -3.46 18.77 11.41
N VAL A 20 -2.95 17.63 11.90
CA VAL A 20 -3.35 16.31 11.39
C VAL A 20 -4.87 16.14 11.49
N SER A 21 -5.48 16.59 12.58
CA SER A 21 -6.92 16.53 12.80
C SER A 21 -7.72 17.29 11.74
N CYS A 22 -7.23 18.43 11.24
CA CYS A 22 -7.89 19.17 10.17
C CYS A 22 -7.83 18.41 8.84
N LEU A 23 -6.69 17.77 8.53
CA LEU A 23 -6.55 16.94 7.34
C LEU A 23 -7.44 15.68 7.43
N ALA A 24 -7.49 15.05 8.61
CA ALA A 24 -8.35 13.90 8.87
C ALA A 24 -9.83 14.25 8.76
N GLU A 25 -10.27 15.37 9.34
CA GLU A 25 -11.67 15.80 9.24
C GLU A 25 -12.05 16.15 7.80
N GLN A 26 -11.15 16.79 7.04
CA GLN A 26 -11.36 17.04 5.62
C GLN A 26 -11.55 15.72 4.84
N ALA A 27 -10.68 14.74 5.05
CA ALA A 27 -10.78 13.44 4.38
C ALA A 27 -12.09 12.72 4.75
N LYS A 28 -12.47 12.76 6.04
CA LYS A 28 -13.72 12.20 6.54
C LYS A 28 -14.96 12.83 5.91
N ILE A 29 -15.01 14.17 5.79
CA ILE A 29 -16.11 14.89 5.14
C ILE A 29 -16.26 14.42 3.69
N LEU A 30 -15.16 14.30 2.95
CA LEU A 30 -15.19 13.88 1.55
C LEU A 30 -15.67 12.44 1.37
N VAL A 31 -15.33 11.54 2.29
CA VAL A 31 -15.87 10.16 2.29
C VAL A 31 -17.37 10.17 2.61
N ALA A 32 -17.80 10.94 3.62
CA ALA A 32 -19.22 11.06 3.96
C ALA A 32 -20.04 11.65 2.80
N GLU A 33 -19.54 12.71 2.14
CA GLU A 33 -20.16 13.27 0.95
C GLU A 33 -20.25 12.24 -0.19
N ALA A 34 -19.25 11.38 -0.36
CA ALA A 34 -19.30 10.32 -1.38
C ALA A 34 -20.40 9.30 -1.08
N GLU A 35 -20.55 8.92 0.19
CA GLU A 35 -21.58 7.98 0.66
C GLU A 35 -22.98 8.59 0.54
N GLU A 36 -23.17 9.82 1.04
CA GLU A 36 -24.47 10.53 1.00
C GLU A 36 -24.98 10.74 -0.42
N ASN A 37 -24.07 10.99 -1.37
CA ASN A 37 -24.40 11.18 -2.77
C ASN A 37 -24.44 9.87 -3.58
N ASN A 38 -24.26 8.70 -2.95
CA ASN A 38 -24.18 7.39 -3.60
C ASN A 38 -23.24 7.38 -4.81
N LEU A 39 -22.06 7.97 -4.66
CA LEU A 39 -21.07 7.99 -5.72
C LEU A 39 -20.59 6.56 -6.02
N GLY A 40 -20.35 6.24 -7.30
CA GLY A 40 -19.81 4.95 -7.69
C GLY A 40 -18.39 4.71 -7.16
N ASP A 41 -17.95 3.45 -7.14
CA ASP A 41 -16.69 3.00 -6.51
C ASP A 41 -15.48 3.87 -6.86
N LYS A 42 -15.29 4.20 -8.14
CA LYS A 42 -14.18 5.06 -8.58
C LYS A 42 -14.19 6.43 -7.90
N ALA A 43 -15.35 7.08 -7.83
CA ALA A 43 -15.48 8.40 -7.24
C ALA A 43 -15.36 8.34 -5.71
N PHE A 44 -15.80 7.24 -5.08
CA PHE A 44 -15.54 6.97 -3.68
C PHE A 44 -14.03 6.84 -3.41
N ASP A 45 -13.31 6.07 -4.22
CA ASP A 45 -11.86 5.88 -4.10
C ASP A 45 -11.10 7.21 -4.20
N GLU A 46 -11.43 8.06 -5.17
CA GLU A 46 -10.83 9.39 -5.34
C GLU A 46 -11.05 10.30 -4.11
N ARG A 47 -12.19 10.16 -3.42
CA ARG A 47 -12.48 10.90 -2.19
C ARG A 47 -11.73 10.30 -1.01
N PHE A 48 -11.69 8.97 -0.93
CA PHE A 48 -10.96 8.24 0.12
C PHE A 48 -9.45 8.50 0.05
N GLN A 49 -8.89 8.70 -1.14
CA GLN A 49 -7.47 9.01 -1.35
C GLN A 49 -6.97 10.21 -0.53
N ARG A 50 -7.85 11.10 -0.07
CA ARG A 50 -7.47 12.25 0.77
C ARG A 50 -6.93 11.88 2.15
N TRP A 51 -7.12 10.63 2.59
CA TRP A 51 -6.44 10.08 3.75
C TRP A 51 -4.93 9.92 3.56
N HIS A 52 -4.45 9.80 2.32
CA HIS A 52 -3.03 9.53 2.04
C HIS A 52 -2.40 10.41 0.95
N THR A 53 -3.18 11.24 0.25
CA THR A 53 -2.69 12.13 -0.81
C THR A 53 -2.96 13.60 -0.52
N CYS A 54 -2.06 14.46 -1.00
CA CYS A 54 -2.27 15.90 -0.98
C CYS A 54 -3.29 16.33 -2.04
N SER A 55 -4.24 17.20 -1.67
CA SER A 55 -5.24 17.73 -2.62
C SER A 55 -4.70 18.72 -3.66
N LEU A 56 -3.46 19.19 -3.52
CA LEU A 56 -2.87 20.18 -4.43
C LEU A 56 -1.88 19.58 -5.41
N CYS A 57 -0.93 18.78 -4.91
CA CYS A 57 0.11 18.18 -5.76
C CYS A 57 -0.14 16.69 -6.06
N GLU A 58 -1.19 16.10 -5.49
CA GLU A 58 -1.58 14.69 -5.67
C GLU A 58 -0.52 13.67 -5.27
N GLN A 59 0.59 14.12 -4.68
CA GLN A 59 1.61 13.26 -4.09
C GLN A 59 1.11 12.67 -2.78
N GLN A 60 1.54 11.44 -2.53
CA GLN A 60 1.31 10.76 -1.26
C GLN A 60 2.00 11.51 -0.11
N TYR A 61 1.35 11.57 1.04
CA TYR A 61 2.00 12.03 2.26
C TYR A 61 3.15 11.09 2.63
N HIS A 62 4.16 11.61 3.32
CA HIS A 62 5.32 10.83 3.72
C HIS A 62 5.65 10.99 5.21
N GLY A 63 6.44 10.05 5.73
CA GLY A 63 6.94 10.05 7.10
C GLY A 63 5.83 10.18 8.15
N VAL A 64 6.06 11.04 9.14
CA VAL A 64 5.18 11.22 10.31
C VAL A 64 3.77 11.68 9.96
N VAL A 65 3.60 12.46 8.88
CA VAL A 65 2.27 12.94 8.46
C VAL A 65 1.41 11.78 8.01
N PHE A 66 1.98 10.92 7.18
CA PHE A 66 1.24 9.79 6.64
C PHE A 66 0.93 8.74 7.70
N CYS A 67 1.90 8.45 8.58
CA CYS A 67 1.65 7.58 9.73
C CYS A 67 0.52 8.12 10.62
N ALA A 68 0.52 9.41 10.94
CA ALA A 68 -0.53 10.02 11.76
C ALA A 68 -1.91 9.97 11.08
N LEU A 69 -1.97 10.25 9.78
CA LEU A 69 -3.21 10.13 9.01
C LEU A 69 -3.69 8.68 8.89
N GLY A 70 -2.79 7.70 8.78
CA GLY A 70 -3.15 6.29 8.79
C GLY A 70 -3.81 5.86 10.11
N TRP A 71 -3.27 6.31 11.25
CA TRP A 71 -3.90 6.09 12.56
C TRP A 71 -5.25 6.78 12.68
N ALA A 72 -5.36 8.04 12.23
CA ALA A 72 -6.62 8.77 12.24
C ALA A 72 -7.68 8.11 11.34
N CYS A 73 -7.28 7.62 10.16
CA CYS A 73 -8.13 6.88 9.23
C CYS A 73 -8.65 5.59 9.88
N TRP A 74 -7.74 4.75 10.39
CA TRP A 74 -8.11 3.50 11.06
C TRP A 74 -9.05 3.74 12.24
N LYS A 75 -8.74 4.70 13.11
CA LYS A 75 -9.60 5.05 14.25
C LYS A 75 -11.01 5.49 13.83
N THR A 76 -11.14 6.11 12.66
CA THR A 76 -12.43 6.57 12.11
C THR A 76 -13.29 5.39 11.65
N TYR A 77 -12.70 4.38 11.01
CA TYR A 77 -13.45 3.32 10.33
C TYR A 77 -13.36 1.93 10.97
N VAL A 78 -12.50 1.70 11.97
CA VAL A 78 -12.32 0.38 12.63
C VAL A 78 -13.61 -0.18 13.22
N GLY A 79 -14.52 0.68 13.67
CA GLY A 79 -15.81 0.28 14.23
C GLY A 79 -16.86 -0.15 13.22
N ARG A 80 -16.63 0.07 11.91
CA ARG A 80 -17.54 -0.37 10.85
C ARG A 80 -17.50 -1.89 10.67
N PRO A 81 -18.50 -2.52 10.04
CA PRO A 81 -18.47 -3.95 9.74
C PRO A 81 -17.18 -4.36 9.02
N GLU A 82 -16.71 -5.58 9.25
CA GLU A 82 -15.45 -6.07 8.66
C GLU A 82 -15.45 -6.05 7.12
N MET A 83 -16.63 -6.20 6.52
CA MET A 83 -16.84 -6.18 5.07
C MET A 83 -16.97 -4.77 4.48
N ASP A 84 -16.93 -3.73 5.31
CA ASP A 84 -17.07 -2.34 4.87
C ASP A 84 -15.82 -1.87 4.11
N ASN A 85 -16.02 -1.25 2.95
CA ASN A 85 -14.92 -0.79 2.10
C ASN A 85 -14.05 0.27 2.79
N ALA A 86 -14.64 1.21 3.54
CA ALA A 86 -13.89 2.25 4.23
C ALA A 86 -13.01 1.65 5.34
N ARG A 87 -13.51 0.63 6.06
CA ARG A 87 -12.69 -0.12 7.02
C ARG A 87 -11.52 -0.83 6.34
N CYS A 88 -11.76 -1.43 5.16
CA CYS A 88 -10.72 -2.12 4.42
C CYS A 88 -9.63 -1.18 3.90
N PHE A 89 -10.03 -0.03 3.35
CA PHE A 89 -9.05 0.98 2.93
C PHE A 89 -8.33 1.60 4.13
N ALA A 90 -8.99 1.76 5.27
CA ALA A 90 -8.37 2.35 6.45
C ALA A 90 -7.22 1.49 7.01
N ILE A 91 -7.34 0.15 7.02
CA ILE A 91 -6.24 -0.71 7.45
C ILE A 91 -5.06 -0.68 6.46
N ASN A 92 -5.36 -0.57 5.16
CA ASN A 92 -4.34 -0.39 4.12
C ASN A 92 -3.54 0.91 4.31
N VAL A 93 -4.25 2.04 4.48
CA VAL A 93 -3.65 3.36 4.75
C VAL A 93 -2.81 3.35 6.03
N LEU A 94 -3.27 2.68 7.09
CA LEU A 94 -2.49 2.50 8.31
C LEU A 94 -1.20 1.70 8.06
N GLY A 95 -1.31 0.58 7.34
CA GLY A 95 -0.17 -0.27 6.98
C GLY A 95 0.87 0.48 6.17
N ASP A 96 0.45 1.26 5.18
CA ASP A 96 1.33 2.12 4.36
C ASP A 96 2.00 3.19 5.23
N GLY A 97 1.22 3.90 6.05
CA GLY A 97 1.72 4.97 6.91
C GLY A 97 2.80 4.49 7.88
N LEU A 98 2.56 3.35 8.56
CA LEU A 98 3.53 2.70 9.45
C LEU A 98 4.79 2.26 8.70
N PHE A 99 4.61 1.65 7.52
CA PHE A 99 5.73 1.19 6.69
C PHE A 99 6.63 2.34 6.24
N VAL A 100 6.06 3.45 5.77
CA VAL A 100 6.80 4.64 5.32
C VAL A 100 7.50 5.33 6.49
N ALA A 101 6.88 5.36 7.67
CA ALA A 101 7.47 5.90 8.89
C ALA A 101 8.47 4.94 9.59
N ASN A 102 8.77 3.79 8.97
CA ASN A 102 9.73 2.80 9.46
C ASN A 102 9.34 2.11 10.79
N HIS A 103 8.04 2.10 11.11
CA HIS A 103 7.47 1.30 12.19
C HIS A 103 7.15 -0.11 11.68
N CYS A 104 8.18 -0.84 11.26
CA CYS A 104 8.01 -2.06 10.46
C CYS A 104 7.37 -3.24 11.20
N GLU A 105 7.57 -3.36 12.52
CA GLU A 105 6.93 -4.40 13.33
C GLU A 105 5.41 -4.15 13.48
N ASP A 106 5.03 -2.89 13.72
CA ASP A 106 3.62 -2.50 13.76
C ASP A 106 2.97 -2.67 12.38
N ALA A 107 3.68 -2.25 11.32
CA ALA A 107 3.24 -2.43 9.94
C ALA A 107 3.02 -3.91 9.61
N LEU A 108 3.93 -4.80 10.04
CA LEU A 108 3.82 -6.23 9.80
C LEU A 108 2.51 -6.79 10.37
N THR A 109 2.22 -6.48 11.63
CA THR A 109 0.99 -6.93 12.30
C THR A 109 -0.26 -6.42 11.56
N VAL A 110 -0.23 -5.16 11.11
CA VAL A 110 -1.33 -4.56 10.35
C VAL A 110 -1.49 -5.21 8.97
N ARG A 111 -0.40 -5.53 8.26
CA ARG A 111 -0.44 -6.21 6.95
C ARG A 111 -0.94 -7.64 7.02
N GLU A 112 -0.57 -8.38 8.05
CA GLU A 112 -1.09 -9.74 8.27
C GLU A 112 -2.60 -9.73 8.56
N ALA A 113 -3.06 -8.75 9.35
CA ALA A 113 -4.47 -8.52 9.60
C ALA A 113 -5.23 -8.10 8.33
N GLU A 114 -4.66 -7.19 7.53
CA GLU A 114 -5.18 -6.76 6.22
C GLU A 114 -5.36 -7.98 5.31
N LEU A 115 -4.32 -8.78 5.08
CA LEU A 115 -4.39 -9.97 4.23
C LEU A 115 -5.46 -10.96 4.70
N SER A 116 -5.57 -11.16 6.01
CA SER A 116 -6.55 -12.08 6.59
C SER A 116 -7.99 -11.59 6.39
N MET A 117 -8.21 -10.29 6.55
CA MET A 117 -9.51 -9.65 6.36
C MET A 117 -9.92 -9.67 4.87
N GLU A 118 -8.99 -9.37 3.96
CA GLU A 118 -9.22 -9.41 2.51
C GLU A 118 -9.60 -10.81 2.02
N ARG A 119 -8.95 -11.85 2.56
CA ARG A 119 -9.31 -13.24 2.29
C ARG A 119 -10.71 -13.59 2.78
N ARG A 120 -11.07 -13.15 4.00
CA ARG A 120 -12.41 -13.40 4.56
C ARG A 120 -13.51 -12.70 3.79
N ARG A 121 -13.24 -11.50 3.26
CA ARG A 121 -14.24 -10.78 2.45
C ARG A 121 -14.37 -11.28 1.02
N GLY A 122 -13.46 -12.15 0.57
CA GLY A 122 -13.45 -12.67 -0.79
C GLY A 122 -12.97 -11.64 -1.81
N ALA A 123 -11.96 -10.84 -1.46
CA ALA A 123 -11.35 -9.92 -2.40
C ALA A 123 -10.79 -10.63 -3.65
N SER A 124 -10.69 -9.90 -4.76
CA SER A 124 -10.16 -10.46 -6.01
C SER A 124 -8.74 -10.98 -5.83
N GLU A 125 -8.36 -11.97 -6.64
CA GLU A 125 -7.01 -12.51 -6.63
C GLU A 125 -5.95 -11.41 -6.84
N GLU A 126 -6.21 -10.47 -7.76
CA GLU A 126 -5.35 -9.32 -8.02
C GLU A 126 -5.14 -8.45 -6.77
N HIS A 127 -6.20 -8.17 -6.01
CA HIS A 127 -6.11 -7.39 -4.78
C HIS A 127 -5.32 -8.14 -3.70
N ILE A 128 -5.52 -9.45 -3.57
CA ILE A 128 -4.75 -10.29 -2.64
C ILE A 128 -3.26 -10.26 -2.97
N LEU A 129 -2.90 -10.32 -4.26
CA LEU A 129 -1.51 -10.24 -4.70
C LEU A 129 -0.87 -8.89 -4.35
N ALA A 130 -1.61 -7.78 -4.48
CA ALA A 130 -1.14 -6.45 -4.09
C ALA A 130 -0.84 -6.38 -2.58
N VAL A 131 -1.75 -6.88 -1.73
CA VAL A 131 -1.55 -6.92 -0.27
C VAL A 131 -0.38 -7.83 0.11
N GLN A 132 -0.20 -8.97 -0.56
CA GLN A 132 0.97 -9.83 -0.38
C GLN A 132 2.27 -9.13 -0.78
N GLY A 133 2.27 -8.33 -1.85
CA GLY A 133 3.43 -7.51 -2.23
C GLY A 133 3.83 -6.53 -1.12
N ASN A 134 2.85 -5.85 -0.51
CA ASN A 134 3.08 -4.92 0.60
C ASN A 134 3.59 -5.63 1.87
N LEU A 135 3.06 -6.80 2.18
CA LEU A 135 3.53 -7.64 3.28
C LEU A 135 4.97 -8.12 3.03
N ALA A 136 5.30 -8.53 1.80
CA ALA A 136 6.66 -8.91 1.42
C ALA A 136 7.66 -7.75 1.56
N ALA A 137 7.28 -6.54 1.14
CA ALA A 137 8.10 -5.35 1.34
C ALA A 137 8.36 -5.08 2.84
N THR A 138 7.36 -5.36 3.68
CA THR A 138 7.49 -5.23 5.14
C THR A 138 8.45 -6.27 5.72
N TYR A 139 8.35 -7.54 5.32
CA TYR A 139 9.34 -8.57 5.67
C TYR A 139 10.75 -8.18 5.25
N GLN A 140 10.91 -7.59 4.07
CA GLN A 140 12.21 -7.18 3.56
C GLN A 140 12.85 -6.11 4.44
N LYS A 141 12.09 -5.10 4.90
CA LYS A 141 12.60 -4.08 5.83
C LYS A 141 13.01 -4.68 7.17
N LEU A 142 12.33 -5.72 7.62
CA LEU A 142 12.66 -6.50 8.81
C LEU A 142 13.78 -7.54 8.58
N ARG A 143 14.37 -7.59 7.38
CA ARG A 143 15.41 -8.56 6.99
C ARG A 143 14.98 -10.03 7.09
N ARG A 144 13.68 -10.30 6.99
CA ARG A 144 13.08 -11.64 6.92
C ARG A 144 13.09 -12.11 5.46
N PHE A 145 14.29 -12.43 4.97
CA PHE A 145 14.55 -12.62 3.54
C PHE A 145 13.90 -13.88 2.97
N GLU A 146 13.81 -14.95 3.75
CA GLU A 146 13.14 -16.19 3.38
C GLU A 146 11.64 -15.96 3.14
N GLU A 147 10.95 -15.32 4.08
CA GLU A 147 9.54 -14.98 3.95
C GLU A 147 9.29 -14.00 2.79
N THR A 148 10.18 -13.01 2.64
CA THR A 148 10.16 -12.07 1.51
C THR A 148 10.23 -12.82 0.18
N SER A 149 11.23 -13.71 0.02
CA SER A 149 11.45 -14.44 -1.21
C SER A 149 10.32 -15.39 -1.54
N GLN A 150 9.76 -16.07 -0.53
CA GLN A 150 8.63 -16.96 -0.72
C GLN A 150 7.39 -16.18 -1.17
N MET A 151 7.10 -15.05 -0.53
CA MET A 151 5.94 -14.23 -0.87
C MET A 151 6.06 -13.57 -2.24
N LEU A 152 7.23 -13.01 -2.59
CA LEU A 152 7.44 -12.41 -3.91
C LEU A 152 7.43 -13.43 -5.05
N ARG A 153 7.84 -14.68 -4.81
CA ARG A 153 7.66 -15.76 -5.78
C ARG A 153 6.20 -15.99 -6.08
N ASP A 154 5.37 -16.06 -5.04
CA ASP A 154 3.94 -16.33 -5.18
C ASP A 154 3.23 -15.13 -5.86
N VAL A 155 3.62 -13.89 -5.52
CA VAL A 155 3.14 -12.65 -6.19
C VAL A 155 3.50 -12.64 -7.67
N TYR A 156 4.77 -12.90 -8.02
CA TYR A 156 5.20 -12.98 -9.42
C TYR A 156 4.45 -14.07 -10.18
N SER A 157 4.32 -15.26 -9.59
CA SER A 157 3.63 -16.38 -10.21
C SER A 157 2.14 -16.12 -10.43
N GLY A 158 1.49 -15.42 -9.49
CA GLY A 158 0.11 -14.98 -9.62
C GLY A 158 -0.08 -13.98 -10.75
N HIS A 159 0.71 -12.91 -10.79
CA HIS A 159 0.62 -11.92 -11.87
C HIS A 159 0.97 -12.50 -13.25
N LEU A 160 1.95 -13.42 -13.32
CA LEU A 160 2.27 -14.13 -14.54
C LEU A 160 1.08 -14.96 -15.04
N ARG A 161 0.34 -15.62 -14.15
CA ARG A 161 -0.87 -16.37 -14.49
C ARG A 161 -2.01 -15.44 -14.93
N LEU A 162 -2.23 -14.34 -14.24
CA LEU A 162 -3.37 -13.44 -14.47
C LEU A 162 -3.20 -12.56 -15.72
N HIS A 163 -1.98 -12.06 -15.98
CA HIS A 163 -1.74 -11.04 -17.00
C HIS A 163 -0.67 -11.41 -18.03
N GLY A 164 0.02 -12.54 -17.85
CA GLY A 164 1.12 -12.96 -18.72
C GLY A 164 2.43 -12.23 -18.45
N GLU A 165 3.47 -12.60 -19.20
CA GLU A 165 4.84 -12.13 -18.98
C GLU A 165 5.12 -10.72 -19.51
N GLU A 166 4.33 -10.24 -20.48
CA GLU A 166 4.49 -8.91 -21.09
C GLU A 166 3.80 -7.80 -20.28
N ASN A 167 3.10 -8.12 -19.19
CA ASN A 167 2.51 -7.13 -18.33
C ASN A 167 3.60 -6.41 -17.49
N ILE A 168 3.53 -5.08 -17.41
CA ILE A 168 4.49 -4.23 -16.68
C ILE A 168 4.58 -4.61 -15.19
N GLN A 169 3.46 -4.99 -14.56
CA GLN A 169 3.46 -5.43 -13.16
C GLN A 169 4.10 -6.80 -13.00
N THR A 170 3.85 -7.74 -13.93
CA THR A 170 4.54 -9.04 -13.92
C THR A 170 6.07 -8.86 -14.02
N ILE A 171 6.53 -7.98 -14.91
CA ILE A 171 7.96 -7.66 -15.06
C ILE A 171 8.53 -7.05 -13.77
N SER A 172 7.82 -6.10 -13.17
CA SER A 172 8.24 -5.45 -11.92
C SER A 172 8.31 -6.45 -10.75
N ASN A 173 7.32 -7.35 -10.65
CA ASN A 173 7.30 -8.40 -9.64
C ASN A 173 8.40 -9.44 -9.85
N ALA A 174 8.76 -9.76 -11.09
CA ALA A 174 9.92 -10.61 -11.38
C ALA A 174 11.23 -9.98 -10.90
N ASN A 175 11.39 -8.67 -11.09
CA ASN A 175 12.55 -7.94 -10.58
C ASN A 175 12.58 -7.95 -9.04
N ASN A 176 11.46 -7.68 -8.38
CA ASN A 176 11.38 -7.72 -6.91
C ASN A 176 11.74 -9.12 -6.38
N TYR A 177 11.24 -10.17 -7.02
CA TYR A 177 11.61 -11.54 -6.66
C TYR A 177 13.11 -11.81 -6.87
N ALA A 178 13.70 -11.39 -7.98
CA ALA A 178 15.15 -11.50 -8.22
C ALA A 178 15.98 -10.75 -7.16
N VAL A 179 15.56 -9.56 -6.74
CA VAL A 179 16.21 -8.80 -5.67
C VAL A 179 16.17 -9.55 -4.34
N SER A 180 15.04 -10.18 -4.00
CA SER A 180 14.96 -11.00 -2.77
C SER A 180 15.87 -12.22 -2.80
N LEU A 181 16.02 -12.87 -3.96
CA LEU A 181 16.93 -13.99 -4.15
C LEU A 181 18.39 -13.56 -3.95
N ASN A 182 18.77 -12.36 -4.40
CA ASN A 182 20.09 -11.80 -4.13
C ASN A 182 20.33 -11.59 -2.62
N GLY A 183 19.32 -11.15 -1.87
CA GLY A 183 19.39 -11.03 -0.41
C GLY A 183 19.68 -12.36 0.28
N LEU A 184 19.20 -13.47 -0.30
CA LEU A 184 19.47 -14.85 0.14
C LEU A 184 20.73 -15.46 -0.46
N GLN A 185 21.53 -14.70 -1.22
CA GLN A 185 22.69 -15.20 -1.97
C GLN A 185 22.36 -16.32 -3.00
N ARG A 186 21.10 -16.43 -3.43
CA ARG A 186 20.63 -17.37 -4.45
C ARG A 186 20.83 -16.80 -5.85
N PHE A 187 22.08 -16.44 -6.16
CA PHE A 187 22.44 -15.65 -7.34
C PHE A 187 22.11 -16.34 -8.67
N GLU A 188 22.28 -17.66 -8.76
CA GLU A 188 22.00 -18.39 -10.00
C GLU A 188 20.50 -18.42 -10.32
N GLU A 189 19.63 -18.49 -9.30
CA GLU A 189 18.18 -18.42 -9.49
C GLU A 189 17.75 -17.00 -9.90
N ALA A 190 18.31 -15.97 -9.26
CA ALA A 190 18.06 -14.57 -9.65
C ALA A 190 18.49 -14.33 -11.10
N LYS A 191 19.67 -14.81 -11.49
CA LYS A 191 20.21 -14.70 -12.84
C LYS A 191 19.38 -15.46 -13.87
N ALA A 192 18.90 -16.66 -13.54
CA ALA A 192 18.01 -17.43 -14.41
C ALA A 192 16.70 -16.69 -14.67
N LEU A 193 16.09 -16.14 -13.62
CA LEU A 193 14.87 -15.34 -13.72
C LEU A 193 15.09 -14.08 -14.57
N LEU A 194 16.14 -13.30 -14.29
CA LEU A 194 16.43 -12.08 -15.03
C LEU A 194 16.79 -12.35 -16.49
N ARG A 195 17.49 -13.45 -16.81
CA ARG A 195 17.77 -13.85 -18.20
C ARG A 195 16.49 -14.11 -18.99
N LYS A 196 15.45 -14.65 -18.35
CA LYS A 196 14.13 -14.82 -18.96
C LYS A 196 13.42 -13.48 -19.16
N MET A 197 13.43 -12.61 -18.13
CA MET A 197 12.55 -11.44 -18.10
C MET A 197 13.13 -10.17 -18.72
N ILE A 198 14.45 -9.98 -18.76
CA ILE A 198 15.07 -8.79 -19.37
C ILE A 198 14.71 -8.62 -20.86
N PRO A 199 14.76 -9.68 -21.70
CA PRO A 199 14.34 -9.56 -23.10
C PRO A 199 12.87 -9.16 -23.26
N VAL A 200 11.99 -9.62 -22.35
CA VAL A 200 10.57 -9.24 -22.34
C VAL A 200 10.42 -7.77 -21.95
N ALA A 201 11.09 -7.36 -20.87
CA ALA A 201 11.09 -5.97 -20.40
C ALA A 201 11.55 -5.00 -21.49
N ARG A 202 12.60 -5.33 -22.26
CA ARG A 202 13.11 -4.51 -23.37
C ARG A 202 12.13 -4.34 -24.54
N ARG A 203 11.16 -5.23 -24.69
CA ARG A 203 10.14 -5.11 -25.75
C ARG A 203 8.95 -4.26 -25.31
N VAL A 204 8.65 -4.29 -24.01
CA VAL A 204 7.43 -3.69 -23.43
C VAL A 204 7.66 -2.27 -22.90
N LEU A 205 8.83 -2.02 -22.29
CA LEU A 205 9.22 -0.74 -21.68
C LEU A 205 10.02 0.12 -22.67
#